data_AF-A0A974YB21-F1
#
_entry.id   AF-A0A974YB21-F1
#
_cell.length_a   1.000
_cell.length_b   1.000
_cell.length_c   1.000
_cell.angle_alpha   90.00
_cell.angle_beta   90.00
_cell.angle_gamma   90.00
#
_symmetry.space_group_name_H-M   'P 1'
#
loop_
_entity.id
_entity.type
_entity.pdbx_description
1 polymer ?
#
loop_
_entity_poly.entity_id
_entity_poly.type
_entity_poly.pdbx_seq_one_letter_code
_entity_poly.pdbx_strand_id
1 'polypeptide(L)' 'MEAEIEFVARALYTAEDDAQVWDREPDIVKDQFRLYAQTALELLAEHRNRKMPQAEICIFPYAA' A
#
# COMPACT_ATOMS: atom_id res chain seq x y z
N MET A 1 -1.28 -40.14 -1.09
CA MET A 1 -1.33 -39.56 -2.45
C MET A 1 -1.75 -38.09 -2.43
N GLU A 2 -3.00 -37.73 -2.14
CA GLU A 2 -3.40 -36.31 -2.10
C GLU A 2 -2.63 -35.48 -1.06
N ALA A 3 -2.40 -36.04 0.13
CA ALA A 3 -1.65 -35.36 1.20
C ALA A 3 -0.16 -35.13 0.86
N GLU A 4 0.45 -36.02 0.08
CA GLU A 4 1.85 -35.89 -0.35
C GLU A 4 1.97 -34.83 -1.46
N ILE A 5 0.98 -34.78 -2.36
CA ILE A 5 0.90 -33.75 -3.40
C ILE A 5 0.73 -32.37 -2.76
N GLU A 6 -0.19 -32.23 -1.79
CA GLU A 6 -0.42 -30.98 -1.07
C GLU A 6 0.83 -30.54 -0.28
N PHE A 7 1.55 -31.49 0.33
CA PHE A 7 2.79 -31.19 1.06
C PHE A 7 3.88 -30.65 0.12
N VAL A 8 4.08 -31.28 -1.04
CA VAL A 8 5.05 -30.83 -2.04
C VAL A 8 4.62 -29.49 -2.65
N ALA A 9 3.33 -29.30 -2.94
CA ALA A 9 2.81 -28.05 -3.46
C ALA A 9 3.04 -26.89 -2.47
N ARG A 10 2.80 -27.11 -1.17
CA ARG A 10 3.07 -26.12 -0.11
C ARG A 10 4.55 -25.83 0.06
N ALA A 11 5.40 -26.84 -0.03
CA ALA A 11 6.85 -26.68 0.06
C ALA A 11 7.39 -25.86 -1.13
N LEU A 12 6.90 -26.12 -2.34
CA LEU A 12 7.25 -25.34 -3.54
C LEU A 12 6.71 -23.90 -3.46
N TYR A 13 5.44 -23.74 -3.08
CA TYR A 13 4.84 -22.41 -2.93
C TYR A 13 5.60 -21.57 -1.91
N THR A 14 5.92 -22.12 -0.73
CA THR A 14 6.68 -21.40 0.30
C THR A 14 8.08 -21.04 -0.19
N ALA A 15 8.73 -21.94 -0.93
CA ALA A 15 10.05 -21.68 -1.51
C ALA A 15 10.03 -20.59 -2.60
N GLU A 16 8.92 -20.47 -3.35
CA GLU A 16 8.69 -19.39 -4.32
C GLU A 16 8.22 -18.08 -3.65
N ASP A 17 7.46 -18.16 -2.56
CA ASP A 17 6.99 -17.00 -1.78
C ASP A 17 8.16 -16.31 -1.06
N ASP A 18 9.15 -17.08 -0.58
CA ASP A 18 10.45 -16.58 -0.11
C ASP A 18 11.40 -16.12 -1.25
N ALA A 19 11.01 -16.26 -2.53
CA ALA A 19 11.82 -15.80 -3.66
C ALA A 19 11.57 -14.32 -4.00
N GLN A 20 10.35 -13.80 -3.79
CA GLN A 20 10.00 -12.38 -4.01
C GLN A 20 10.26 -11.52 -2.76
N VAL A 21 11.43 -11.69 -2.16
CA VAL A 21 11.89 -10.79 -1.10
C VAL A 21 12.33 -9.50 -1.75
N TRP A 22 11.90 -8.35 -1.20
CA TRP A 22 12.28 -7.02 -1.69
C TRP A 22 13.78 -6.94 -2.00
N ASP A 23 14.66 -7.48 -1.17
CA ASP A 23 16.11 -7.46 -1.40
C ASP A 23 16.58 -8.19 -2.66
N ARG A 24 15.85 -9.21 -3.13
CA ARG A 24 16.17 -10.00 -4.33
C ARG A 24 15.57 -9.41 -5.61
N GLU A 25 14.65 -8.46 -5.51
CA GLU A 25 14.01 -7.85 -6.65
C GLU A 25 15.02 -6.99 -7.47
N PRO A 26 14.93 -6.96 -8.81
CA PRO A 26 15.78 -6.12 -9.63
C PRO A 26 15.63 -4.63 -9.28
N ASP A 27 16.74 -3.88 -9.33
CA ASP A 27 16.75 -2.47 -8.97
C ASP A 27 15.77 -1.62 -9.81
N ILE A 28 15.55 -2.01 -11.07
CA ILE A 28 14.57 -1.35 -11.96
C ILE A 28 13.15 -1.41 -11.38
N VAL A 29 12.76 -2.57 -10.86
CA VAL A 29 11.44 -2.75 -10.25
C VAL A 29 11.38 -1.99 -8.92
N LYS A 30 12.43 -2.08 -8.10
CA LYS A 30 12.52 -1.32 -6.84
C LYS A 30 12.39 0.18 -7.05
N ASP A 31 13.08 0.74 -8.05
CA ASP A 31 13.04 2.16 -8.36
C ASP A 31 11.66 2.61 -8.83
N GLN A 32 10.97 1.77 -9.61
CA GLN A 32 9.59 2.02 -10.00
C GLN A 32 8.66 2.06 -8.78
N PHE A 33 8.77 1.09 -7.86
CA PHE A 33 7.98 1.07 -6.63
C PHE A 33 8.31 2.25 -5.70
N ARG A 34 9.59 2.68 -5.62
CA ARG A 34 9.99 3.88 -4.88
C ARG A 34 9.36 5.14 -5.46
N LEU A 35 9.32 5.26 -6.79
CA LEU A 35 8.65 6.38 -7.45
C LEU A 35 7.16 6.42 -7.11
N TYR A 36 6.47 5.28 -7.18
CA TYR A 36 5.06 5.19 -6.80
C TYR A 36 4.82 5.56 -5.33
N ALA A 37 5.68 5.09 -4.42
CA ALA A 37 5.60 5.44 -3.02
C ALA A 37 5.79 6.95 -2.79
N GLN A 38 6.73 7.58 -3.49
CA GLN A 38 6.93 9.04 -3.42
C GLN A 38 5.69 9.80 -3.88
N THR A 39 5.12 9.46 -5.05
CA THR A 39 3.90 10.10 -5.56
C THR A 39 2.73 9.94 -4.58
N ALA A 40 2.55 8.74 -4.01
CA ALA A 40 1.47 8.50 -3.04
C ALA A 40 1.65 9.35 -1.76
N LEU A 41 2.89 9.53 -1.28
CA LEU A 41 3.18 10.36 -0.12
C LEU A 41 2.93 11.85 -0.40
N GLU A 42 3.30 12.34 -1.58
CA GLU A 42 3.02 13.71 -2.01
C GLU A 42 1.50 13.97 -2.05
N LEU A 43 0.73 13.09 -2.69
CA LEU A 43 -0.73 13.20 -2.73
C LEU A 43 -1.36 13.15 -1.34
N LEU A 44 -0.85 12.31 -0.44
CA LEU A 44 -1.30 12.27 0.95
C LEU A 44 -0.98 13.56 1.70
N ALA A 45 0.20 14.15 1.47
CA ALA A 45 0.60 15.43 2.06
C ALA A 45 -0.30 16.57 1.58
N GLU A 46 -0.58 16.65 0.27
CA GLU A 46 -1.51 17.61 -0.31
C GLU A 46 -2.91 17.49 0.31
N HIS A 47 -3.42 16.27 0.41
CA HIS A 47 -4.73 16.01 1.00
C HIS A 47 -4.78 16.34 2.50
N ARG A 48 -3.70 16.08 3.25
CA ARG A 48 -3.59 16.48 4.66
C ARG A 48 -3.57 18.00 4.83
N ASN A 49 -2.81 18.70 3.98
CA ASN A 49 -2.75 20.16 3.98
C ASN A 49 -4.12 20.79 3.62
N ARG A 50 -4.88 20.16 2.71
CA ARG A 50 -6.25 20.57 2.38
C ARG A 50 -7.26 20.34 3.51
N LYS A 51 -6.99 19.39 4.41
CA LYS A 51 -7.85 19.05 5.56
C LYS A 51 -7.49 19.78 6.85
N MET A 52 -6.50 20.68 6.86
CA MET A 52 -6.36 21.63 7.98
C MET A 52 -7.66 22.47 8.04
N PRO A 53 -8.41 22.40 9.14
CA PRO A 53 -9.70 23.06 9.21
C PRO A 53 -9.46 24.56 9.30
N GLN A 54 -9.87 25.31 8.28
CA GLN A 54 -10.50 26.57 8.62
C GLN A 54 -11.73 26.20 9.43
N ALA A 55 -11.65 26.43 10.73
CA ALA A 55 -12.78 26.37 11.64
C ALA A 55 -13.79 27.42 11.19
N GLU A 56 -14.56 27.14 10.15
CA GLU A 56 -15.77 27.90 9.87
C GLU A 56 -16.84 27.38 10.81
N ILE A 57 -16.99 28.11 11.92
CA ILE A 57 -18.11 28.00 12.83
C ILE A 57 -19.37 28.34 12.02
N CYS A 58 -20.02 27.33 11.45
CA CYS A 58 -21.30 27.49 10.78
C CYS A 58 -22.42 27.54 11.84
N ILE A 59 -22.69 28.73 12.36
CA ILE A 59 -23.96 29.02 13.05
C ILE A 59 -25.02 29.15 11.97
N PHE A 60 -25.88 28.15 11.81
CA PHE A 60 -27.07 28.26 10.97
C PHE A 60 -28.29 28.52 11.85
N PRO A 61 -28.92 29.72 11.78
CA PRO A 61 -30.24 29.94 12.31
C PRO A 61 -31.23 29.69 11.17
N TYR A 62 -32.04 28.63 11.28
CA TYR A 62 -33.31 28.65 10.55
C TYR A 62 -34.43 28.09 11.42
N ALA A 63 -35.05 29.02 12.14
CA ALA A 63 -36.43 28.95 12.54
C ALA A 63 -37.27 29.58 11.42
N ALA A 64 -38.26 28.85 10.92
CA ALA A 64 -39.53 29.36 10.42
C ALA A 64 -40.52 28.19 10.32
#